data_AF-A0A1H9LY24-F1
#
_entry.id   AF-A0A1H9LY24-F1
#
_cell.length_a   1.000
_cell.length_b   1.000
_cell.length_c   1.000
_cell.angle_alpha   90.00
_cell.angle_beta   90.00
_cell.angle_gamma   90.00
#
_symmetry.space_group_name_H-M   'P 1'
#
loop_
_entity.id
_entity.type
_entity.pdbx_description
1 polymer ?
#
loop_
_entity_poly.entity_id
_entity_poly.type
_entity_poly.pdbx_seq_one_letter_code
_entity_poly.pdbx_strand_id
1 'polypeptide(L)'
;MNTATRSLYHIDIAITLKTPWLVQGSEPGRYGLGATLLRNHEGRPILPGSLIAGRIQAAWNEMKELAGLHVPADTNNKHEPKCNRWFGSAGTAENLHARICTDDLVIDNPGDALLHTTRIHIDDKAEAVESGSLLLIEQIRPANSTVTFKGRWPVYLANNESKDLEQHLRAGLLWHSQLGAQRSVGFGELVGAQVTLKRAAPKRYPEQKPVLQKRLMLRIDRPLCIATRNRRGNVFESSDIITGGTLKGALARLFHARYGKTIAESHKESLLAEHFDDIRITHAFPSNSQKRPSSILLSLASVNGCLFDLAEVERPSLIDGKAPTFLHDWKNEWVEVDTARGWGQTATHLRVRTAINPDTGTAADEKLFAYQCKVAAAGTVWLTDIFLPDGINEEKRKSIWQELAQLLGNGLGPIGKTDAWAAVSFNDNPDTVWPEKTIKDDCKMVVLMLNTPALLIASTEVADRTQQAINLNAHYSDIFSELSDKSLSLSHFYASHSMAGGTFLWERYIKQNSGDKPQTQHYRPFVLTDAGSVFVFKFNLKENARQKLNEWRKCGLPLPQQVNTAHESTWKQNPFIPQNGFGEIVINPDHGFHSPKEERLTACNNEQ
;
A
#
# COMPACT_ATOMS: atom_id res chain seq x y z
N MET A 1 -19.88 -14.78 19.85
CA MET A 1 -20.36 -14.31 18.53
C MET A 1 -21.40 -15.28 17.99
N ASN A 2 -22.67 -14.86 17.88
CA ASN A 2 -23.78 -15.70 17.37
C ASN A 2 -24.18 -15.31 15.93
N THR A 3 -23.29 -14.62 15.20
CA THR A 3 -23.45 -14.28 13.78
C THR A 3 -22.83 -15.36 12.89
N ALA A 4 -23.46 -15.61 11.74
CA ALA A 4 -22.96 -16.55 10.75
C ALA A 4 -21.58 -16.10 10.23
N THR A 5 -20.53 -16.73 10.76
CA THR A 5 -19.14 -16.47 10.34
C THR A 5 -18.96 -16.97 8.91
N ARG A 6 -18.50 -16.09 8.02
CA ARG A 6 -18.18 -16.44 6.64
C ARG A 6 -16.81 -17.11 6.57
N SER A 7 -16.66 -18.06 5.65
CA SER A 7 -15.39 -18.74 5.40
C SER A 7 -14.75 -18.24 4.12
N LEU A 8 -13.41 -18.23 4.07
CA LEU A 8 -12.70 -17.95 2.83
C LEU A 8 -12.84 -19.13 1.87
N TYR A 9 -13.17 -18.81 0.63
CA TYR A 9 -13.11 -19.70 -0.52
C TYR A 9 -12.12 -19.13 -1.54
N HIS A 10 -11.49 -20.04 -2.27
CA HIS A 10 -10.74 -19.76 -3.48
C HIS A 10 -11.59 -20.18 -4.68
N ILE A 11 -11.88 -19.23 -5.55
CA ILE A 11 -12.48 -19.47 -6.86
C ILE A 11 -11.31 -19.79 -7.79
N ASP A 12 -11.09 -21.07 -8.08
CA ASP A 12 -10.15 -21.49 -9.11
C ASP A 12 -10.85 -21.37 -10.47
N ILE A 13 -10.30 -20.57 -11.38
CA ILE A 13 -10.85 -20.32 -12.72
C ILE A 13 -9.86 -20.84 -13.75
N ALA A 14 -10.35 -21.60 -14.72
CA ALA A 14 -9.60 -21.99 -15.91
C ALA A 14 -10.39 -21.62 -17.18
N ILE A 15 -9.78 -20.83 -18.06
CA ILE A 15 -10.37 -20.39 -19.33
C ILE A 15 -9.51 -20.94 -20.46
N THR A 16 -10.12 -21.66 -21.39
CA THR A 16 -9.45 -22.21 -22.58
C THR A 16 -9.90 -21.46 -23.82
N LEU A 17 -8.94 -20.85 -24.52
CA LEU A 17 -9.16 -20.10 -25.76
C LEU A 17 -8.52 -20.82 -26.94
N LYS A 18 -9.11 -20.68 -28.11
CA LYS A 18 -8.49 -21.04 -29.39
C LYS A 18 -7.63 -19.88 -29.87
N THR A 19 -6.47 -20.18 -30.44
CA THR A 19 -5.60 -19.19 -31.07
C THR A 19 -6.03 -18.87 -32.51
N PRO A 20 -5.78 -17.65 -33.00
CA PRO A 20 -5.06 -16.55 -32.34
C PRO A 20 -5.90 -15.84 -31.26
N TRP A 21 -5.24 -15.26 -30.27
CA TRP A 21 -5.88 -14.41 -29.24
C TRP A 21 -5.01 -13.18 -28.96
N LEU A 22 -5.60 -12.10 -28.46
CA LEU A 22 -4.86 -10.89 -28.11
C LEU A 22 -5.50 -10.20 -26.91
N VAL A 23 -4.72 -10.04 -25.85
CA VAL A 23 -4.90 -8.94 -24.90
C VAL A 23 -3.64 -8.09 -25.00
N GLN A 24 -3.78 -6.85 -25.44
CA GLN A 24 -2.64 -6.03 -25.79
C GLN A 24 -1.84 -5.61 -24.55
N GLY A 25 -0.54 -5.90 -24.59
CA GLY A 25 0.43 -5.44 -23.60
C GLY A 25 0.93 -4.02 -23.88
N SER A 26 1.49 -3.38 -22.86
CA SER A 26 2.20 -2.11 -22.97
C SER A 26 3.73 -2.27 -23.04
N GLU A 27 4.23 -3.50 -22.96
CA GLU A 27 5.66 -3.78 -23.02
C GLU A 27 6.18 -3.67 -24.47
N PRO A 28 7.37 -3.08 -24.67
CA PRO A 28 7.97 -3.00 -25.99
C PRO A 28 8.22 -4.41 -26.52
N GLY A 29 7.62 -4.72 -27.67
CA GLY A 29 7.81 -6.00 -28.35
C GLY A 29 9.16 -6.13 -29.03
N ARG A 30 9.39 -7.29 -29.65
CA ARG A 30 10.46 -7.45 -30.63
C ARG A 30 10.26 -6.47 -31.79
N TYR A 31 11.37 -6.03 -32.38
CA TYR A 31 11.36 -5.18 -33.56
C TYR A 31 10.46 -5.79 -34.66
N GLY A 32 9.58 -4.97 -35.23
CA GLY A 32 8.61 -5.39 -36.26
C GLY A 32 7.25 -5.86 -35.74
N LEU A 33 7.07 -6.11 -34.44
CA LEU A 33 5.74 -6.41 -33.90
C LEU A 33 4.91 -5.14 -33.70
N GLY A 34 3.68 -5.13 -34.23
CA GLY A 34 2.74 -4.04 -34.03
C GLY A 34 1.81 -4.24 -32.81
N ALA A 35 1.69 -5.46 -32.29
CA ALA A 35 0.98 -5.74 -31.04
C ALA A 35 1.61 -6.91 -30.27
N THR A 36 1.78 -6.73 -28.96
CA THR A 36 2.32 -7.73 -28.03
C THR A 36 1.26 -8.24 -27.07
N LEU A 37 1.45 -9.45 -26.57
CA LEU A 37 0.62 -10.02 -25.52
C LEU A 37 0.92 -9.35 -24.17
N LEU A 38 -0.13 -9.07 -23.40
CA LEU A 38 -0.01 -8.60 -22.03
C LEU A 38 0.57 -9.70 -21.13
N ARG A 39 1.52 -9.31 -20.29
CA ARG A 39 2.26 -10.20 -19.40
C ARG A 39 2.15 -9.78 -17.94
N ASN A 40 2.35 -10.73 -17.04
CA ASN A 40 2.58 -10.44 -15.62
C ASN A 40 4.04 -9.99 -15.38
N HIS A 41 4.36 -9.70 -14.12
CA HIS A 41 5.71 -9.31 -13.69
C HIS A 41 6.80 -10.38 -13.88
N GLU A 42 6.42 -11.63 -14.20
CA GLU A 42 7.35 -12.73 -14.50
C GLU A 42 7.50 -12.94 -16.02
N GLY A 43 6.92 -12.06 -16.84
CA GLY A 43 6.96 -12.16 -18.30
C GLY A 43 6.00 -13.20 -18.90
N ARG A 44 5.09 -13.78 -18.11
CA ARG A 44 4.13 -14.78 -18.58
C ARG A 44 2.85 -14.12 -19.12
N PRO A 45 2.35 -14.53 -20.29
CA PRO A 45 1.08 -14.01 -20.83
C PRO A 45 -0.11 -14.22 -19.89
N ILE A 46 -0.99 -13.22 -19.80
CA ILE A 46 -2.14 -13.23 -18.89
C ILE A 46 -3.46 -12.82 -19.56
N LEU A 47 -4.56 -13.28 -18.96
CA LEU A 47 -5.86 -12.62 -19.05
C LEU A 47 -6.09 -11.79 -17.77
N PRO A 48 -6.25 -10.46 -17.87
CA PRO A 48 -6.44 -9.61 -16.69
C PRO A 48 -7.69 -9.99 -15.90
N GLY A 49 -7.57 -10.12 -14.58
CA GLY A 49 -8.70 -10.42 -13.71
C GLY A 49 -9.84 -9.41 -13.84
N SER A 50 -9.50 -8.13 -13.98
CA SER A 50 -10.46 -7.05 -14.20
C SER A 50 -11.21 -7.15 -15.53
N LEU A 51 -10.56 -7.65 -16.60
CA LEU A 51 -11.22 -7.89 -17.88
C LEU A 51 -12.26 -9.00 -17.73
N ILE A 52 -11.87 -10.10 -17.07
CA ILE A 52 -12.77 -11.23 -16.83
C ILE A 52 -13.94 -10.83 -15.93
N ALA A 53 -13.69 -10.11 -14.85
CA ALA A 53 -14.72 -9.59 -13.96
C ALA A 53 -15.71 -8.67 -14.69
N GLY A 54 -15.21 -7.73 -15.50
CA GLY A 54 -16.06 -6.85 -16.31
C GLY A 54 -16.93 -7.63 -17.31
N ARG A 55 -16.38 -8.68 -17.94
CA ARG A 55 -17.15 -9.56 -18.85
C ARG A 55 -18.22 -10.36 -18.12
N ILE A 56 -17.92 -10.89 -16.94
CA ILE A 56 -18.92 -11.58 -16.11
C ILE A 56 -20.03 -10.62 -15.71
N GLN A 57 -19.68 -9.40 -15.27
CA GLN A 57 -20.66 -8.39 -14.88
C GLN A 57 -21.57 -7.98 -16.05
N ALA A 58 -21.02 -7.79 -17.25
CA ALA A 58 -21.79 -7.52 -18.47
C ALA A 58 -22.75 -8.68 -18.80
N ALA A 59 -22.26 -9.93 -18.81
CA ALA A 59 -23.08 -11.10 -19.07
C ALA A 59 -24.24 -11.24 -18.07
N TRP A 60 -23.99 -11.01 -16.78
CA TRP A 60 -25.05 -11.06 -15.77
C TRP A 60 -26.11 -10.00 -15.97
N ASN A 61 -25.74 -8.80 -16.44
CA ASN A 61 -26.70 -7.75 -16.76
C ASN A 61 -27.54 -8.13 -17.99
N GLU A 62 -26.92 -8.62 -19.06
CA GLU A 62 -27.62 -9.09 -20.27
C GLU A 62 -28.56 -10.28 -20.00
N MET A 63 -28.09 -11.29 -19.26
CA MET A 63 -28.93 -12.44 -18.86
C MET A 63 -30.14 -12.03 -18.02
N LYS A 64 -29.97 -11.02 -17.16
CA LYS A 64 -31.07 -10.49 -16.35
C LYS A 64 -32.14 -9.86 -17.24
N GLU A 65 -31.73 -9.12 -18.26
CA GLU A 65 -32.64 -8.49 -19.23
C GLU A 65 -33.35 -9.51 -20.12
N LEU A 66 -32.64 -10.55 -20.57
CA LEU A 66 -33.17 -11.52 -21.54
C LEU A 66 -33.91 -12.71 -20.92
N ALA A 67 -33.50 -13.19 -19.75
CA ALA A 67 -33.92 -14.49 -19.22
C ALA A 67 -34.56 -14.44 -17.81
N GLY A 68 -34.74 -13.26 -17.22
CA GLY A 68 -35.28 -13.13 -15.85
C GLY A 68 -34.44 -13.85 -14.78
N LEU A 69 -33.15 -14.09 -15.09
CA LEU A 69 -32.27 -14.94 -14.31
C LEU A 69 -32.07 -14.36 -12.89
N HIS A 70 -32.38 -15.18 -11.89
CA HIS A 70 -32.23 -14.82 -10.48
C HIS A 70 -30.75 -14.92 -10.07
N VAL A 71 -29.98 -13.86 -10.30
CA VAL A 71 -28.64 -13.67 -9.73
C VAL A 71 -28.70 -13.87 -8.20
N PRO A 72 -27.69 -14.48 -7.53
CA PRO A 72 -27.81 -14.94 -6.14
C PRO A 72 -28.29 -13.81 -5.23
N ALA A 73 -29.38 -14.05 -4.52
CA ALA A 73 -30.04 -13.04 -3.70
C ALA A 73 -29.29 -12.78 -2.39
N ASP A 74 -29.46 -11.58 -1.85
CA ASP A 74 -29.54 -11.35 -0.41
C ASP A 74 -31.00 -10.98 -0.13
N THR A 75 -31.63 -11.60 0.86
CA THR A 75 -33.05 -11.43 1.17
C THR A 75 -33.37 -10.07 1.80
N ASN A 76 -32.36 -9.26 2.11
CA ASN A 76 -32.50 -8.14 3.03
C ASN A 76 -32.41 -6.74 2.42
N ASN A 77 -32.10 -6.55 1.13
CA ASN A 77 -32.07 -5.20 0.56
C ASN A 77 -32.72 -5.11 -0.83
N LYS A 78 -33.89 -4.47 -0.90
CA LYS A 78 -34.76 -4.41 -2.10
C LYS A 78 -34.31 -3.38 -3.15
N HIS A 79 -33.23 -2.62 -2.93
CA HIS A 79 -32.91 -1.44 -3.74
C HIS A 79 -31.52 -1.44 -4.41
N GLU A 80 -30.71 -2.50 -4.30
CA GLU A 80 -29.34 -2.51 -4.87
C GLU A 80 -29.19 -3.36 -6.15
N PRO A 81 -28.40 -2.93 -7.16
CA PRO A 81 -28.03 -3.77 -8.29
C PRO A 81 -27.19 -4.98 -7.81
N LYS A 82 -27.82 -6.15 -7.85
CA LYS A 82 -27.39 -7.44 -7.27
C LYS A 82 -25.99 -7.95 -7.70
N CYS A 83 -25.44 -7.47 -8.82
CA CYS A 83 -24.11 -7.82 -9.33
C CYS A 83 -22.98 -6.98 -8.70
N ASN A 84 -23.29 -5.74 -8.29
CA ASN A 84 -22.29 -4.79 -7.77
C ASN A 84 -21.75 -5.22 -6.39
N ARG A 85 -22.46 -6.06 -5.63
CA ARG A 85 -21.91 -6.60 -4.37
C ARG A 85 -20.68 -7.49 -4.57
N TRP A 86 -20.58 -8.15 -5.73
CA TRP A 86 -19.49 -9.10 -6.00
C TRP A 86 -18.26 -8.40 -6.56
N PHE A 87 -18.45 -7.52 -7.54
CA PHE A 87 -17.36 -6.85 -8.28
C PHE A 87 -17.23 -5.34 -7.99
N GLY A 88 -18.10 -4.78 -7.15
CA GLY A 88 -18.16 -3.36 -6.83
C GLY A 88 -18.86 -2.52 -7.89
N SER A 89 -18.90 -1.21 -7.64
CA SER A 89 -19.37 -0.18 -8.59
C SER A 89 -18.38 0.98 -8.66
N ALA A 90 -18.29 1.65 -9.81
CA ALA A 90 -17.51 2.88 -9.94
C ALA A 90 -18.31 4.08 -9.38
N GLY A 91 -17.76 4.87 -8.45
CA GLY A 91 -18.45 6.06 -7.92
C GLY A 91 -17.81 6.73 -6.69
N THR A 92 -18.40 7.83 -6.23
CA THR A 92 -17.95 8.66 -5.09
C THR A 92 -18.89 8.65 -3.88
N ALA A 93 -20.13 8.16 -4.00
CA ALA A 93 -21.08 8.06 -2.89
C ALA A 93 -21.24 6.58 -2.48
N GLU A 94 -20.83 6.26 -1.25
CA GLU A 94 -20.97 4.95 -0.60
C GLU A 94 -20.52 3.76 -1.49
N ASN A 95 -19.21 3.69 -1.75
CA ASN A 95 -18.62 2.61 -2.52
C ASN A 95 -18.95 1.23 -1.93
N LEU A 96 -19.84 0.50 -2.60
CA LEU A 96 -20.01 -0.93 -2.41
C LEU A 96 -18.70 -1.61 -2.80
N HIS A 97 -17.91 -1.99 -1.81
CA HIS A 97 -16.65 -2.69 -2.03
C HIS A 97 -16.93 -4.10 -2.58
N ALA A 98 -16.18 -4.48 -3.62
CA ALA A 98 -16.21 -5.83 -4.16
C ALA A 98 -15.91 -6.88 -3.07
N ARG A 99 -16.75 -7.92 -3.00
CA ARG A 99 -16.50 -9.13 -2.18
C ARG A 99 -15.51 -10.08 -2.83
N ILE A 100 -15.48 -10.15 -4.16
CA ILE A 100 -14.53 -10.96 -4.92
C ILE A 100 -13.28 -10.11 -5.17
N CYS A 101 -12.13 -10.58 -4.69
CA CYS A 101 -10.86 -9.96 -5.02
C CYS A 101 -10.35 -10.60 -6.33
N THR A 102 -10.29 -9.82 -7.40
CA THR A 102 -9.91 -10.33 -8.71
C THR A 102 -8.40 -10.36 -8.89
N ASP A 103 -7.90 -11.40 -9.56
CA ASP A 103 -6.48 -11.59 -9.87
C ASP A 103 -6.31 -12.04 -11.33
N ASP A 104 -5.10 -11.92 -11.85
CA ASP A 104 -4.82 -12.28 -13.24
C ASP A 104 -4.83 -13.79 -13.44
N LEU A 105 -5.36 -14.23 -14.58
CA LEU A 105 -5.27 -15.62 -14.98
C LEU A 105 -4.02 -15.77 -15.85
N VAL A 106 -3.08 -16.59 -15.40
CA VAL A 106 -1.78 -16.80 -16.05
C VAL A 106 -1.87 -18.02 -16.95
N ILE A 107 -1.23 -17.97 -18.12
CA ILE A 107 -1.15 -19.13 -18.99
C ILE A 107 -0.42 -20.30 -18.31
N ASP A 108 -1.00 -21.50 -18.42
CA ASP A 108 -0.45 -22.72 -17.81
C ASP A 108 0.82 -23.20 -18.51
N ASN A 109 0.82 -23.18 -19.85
CA ASN A 109 1.91 -23.66 -20.70
C ASN A 109 2.10 -22.71 -21.89
N PRO A 110 2.93 -21.66 -21.76
CA PRO A 110 3.12 -20.68 -22.84
C PRO A 110 3.72 -21.29 -24.10
N GLY A 111 4.50 -22.36 -23.99
CA GLY A 111 5.33 -22.88 -25.08
C GLY A 111 6.60 -22.04 -25.27
N ASP A 112 7.61 -22.61 -25.94
CA ASP A 112 8.94 -21.98 -26.05
C ASP A 112 9.10 -21.15 -27.34
N ALA A 113 8.22 -21.34 -28.32
CA ALA A 113 8.30 -20.68 -29.61
C ALA A 113 7.49 -19.38 -29.63
N LEU A 114 8.17 -18.26 -29.85
CA LEU A 114 7.54 -16.99 -30.19
C LEU A 114 7.12 -17.01 -31.66
N LEU A 115 5.81 -16.95 -31.88
CA LEU A 115 5.17 -16.92 -33.17
C LEU A 115 4.56 -15.53 -33.41
N HIS A 116 4.09 -15.29 -34.63
CA HIS A 116 3.28 -14.13 -34.93
C HIS A 116 2.22 -14.49 -35.96
N THR A 117 1.15 -13.72 -35.96
CA THR A 117 0.15 -13.74 -37.02
C THR A 117 0.13 -12.38 -37.70
N THR A 118 -0.04 -12.40 -39.02
CA THR A 118 -0.13 -11.19 -39.82
C THR A 118 -1.59 -10.85 -40.04
N ARG A 119 -1.94 -9.58 -39.86
CA ARG A 119 -3.20 -9.01 -40.32
C ARG A 119 -2.92 -7.99 -41.40
N ILE A 120 -3.70 -8.05 -42.46
CA ILE A 120 -3.73 -7.07 -43.54
C ILE A 120 -5.17 -6.57 -43.69
N HIS A 121 -5.33 -5.32 -44.12
CA HIS A 121 -6.56 -4.84 -44.71
C HIS A 121 -6.34 -4.79 -46.23
N ILE A 122 -7.27 -5.37 -46.99
CA ILE A 122 -7.20 -5.35 -48.46
C ILE A 122 -8.01 -4.15 -48.93
N ASP A 123 -7.43 -3.32 -49.78
CA ASP A 123 -8.14 -2.25 -50.45
C ASP A 123 -9.05 -2.85 -51.53
N ASP A 124 -10.37 -2.71 -51.36
CA ASP A 124 -11.39 -3.27 -52.26
C ASP A 124 -11.28 -2.76 -53.70
N LYS A 125 -10.60 -1.62 -53.95
CA LYS A 125 -10.41 -1.06 -55.29
C LYS A 125 -9.09 -1.48 -55.93
N ALA A 126 -8.03 -1.59 -55.13
CA ALA A 126 -6.69 -1.91 -55.63
C ALA A 126 -6.37 -3.42 -55.58
N GLU A 127 -7.20 -4.22 -54.90
CA GLU A 127 -6.95 -5.64 -54.56
C GLU A 127 -5.57 -5.89 -53.92
N ALA A 128 -5.00 -4.84 -53.32
CA ALA A 128 -3.69 -4.83 -52.68
C ALA A 128 -3.83 -4.56 -51.19
N VAL A 129 -2.77 -4.84 -50.42
CA VAL A 129 -2.73 -4.46 -49.01
C VAL A 129 -2.75 -2.93 -48.90
N GLU A 130 -3.72 -2.40 -48.16
CA GLU A 130 -3.81 -0.97 -47.88
C GLU A 130 -2.54 -0.50 -47.13
N SER A 131 -2.00 0.65 -47.54
CA SER A 131 -0.76 1.19 -46.98
C SER A 131 -0.90 1.43 -45.48
N GLY A 132 0.04 0.89 -44.69
CA GLY A 132 0.01 0.98 -43.23
C GLY A 132 -0.89 -0.05 -42.53
N SER A 133 -1.59 -0.91 -43.27
CA SER A 133 -2.53 -1.90 -42.71
C SER A 133 -1.90 -3.27 -42.42
N LEU A 134 -0.56 -3.40 -42.51
CA LEU A 134 0.18 -4.59 -42.10
C LEU A 134 0.44 -4.56 -40.59
N LEU A 135 -0.23 -5.45 -39.85
CA LEU A 135 -0.07 -5.60 -38.41
C LEU A 135 0.47 -7.00 -38.09
N LEU A 136 1.67 -7.06 -37.50
CA LEU A 136 2.25 -8.29 -36.95
C LEU A 136 1.88 -8.40 -35.47
N ILE A 137 1.08 -9.41 -35.12
CA ILE A 137 0.57 -9.64 -33.78
C ILE A 137 1.30 -10.84 -33.18
N GLU A 138 1.91 -10.65 -32.02
CA GLU A 138 2.58 -11.70 -31.27
C GLU A 138 1.64 -12.86 -30.93
N GLN A 139 2.14 -14.10 -31.07
CA GLN A 139 1.48 -15.33 -30.63
C GLN A 139 2.49 -16.26 -29.95
N ILE A 140 1.99 -17.19 -29.15
CA ILE A 140 2.80 -18.17 -28.40
C ILE A 140 2.47 -19.61 -28.78
N ARG A 141 1.43 -19.80 -29.62
CA ARG A 141 1.04 -21.08 -30.19
C ARG A 141 0.58 -20.91 -31.64
N PRO A 142 0.68 -21.96 -32.49
CA PRO A 142 0.16 -21.92 -33.85
C PRO A 142 -1.33 -21.63 -33.89
N ALA A 143 -1.85 -21.09 -34.99
CA ALA A 143 -3.28 -20.85 -35.17
C ALA A 143 -4.11 -22.14 -35.01
N ASN A 144 -5.36 -22.00 -34.55
CA ASN A 144 -6.30 -23.09 -34.27
C ASN A 144 -5.89 -24.05 -33.14
N SER A 145 -4.79 -23.80 -32.43
CA SER A 145 -4.45 -24.54 -31.21
C SER A 145 -5.21 -23.96 -30.01
N THR A 146 -5.08 -24.60 -28.85
CA THR A 146 -5.72 -24.15 -27.61
C THR A 146 -4.70 -23.71 -26.57
N VAL A 147 -5.09 -22.72 -25.77
CA VAL A 147 -4.32 -22.22 -24.62
C VAL A 147 -5.23 -22.11 -23.41
N THR A 148 -4.73 -22.49 -22.24
CA THR A 148 -5.50 -22.41 -20.99
C THR A 148 -4.85 -21.42 -20.02
N PHE A 149 -5.65 -20.47 -19.54
CA PHE A 149 -5.29 -19.52 -18.49
C PHE A 149 -5.92 -19.95 -17.18
N LYS A 150 -5.13 -19.93 -16.10
CA LYS A 150 -5.56 -20.32 -14.74
C LYS A 150 -5.31 -19.20 -13.76
N GLY A 151 -6.26 -18.97 -12.86
CA GLY A 151 -6.14 -17.98 -11.81
C GLY A 151 -6.97 -18.36 -10.59
N ARG A 152 -6.74 -17.64 -9.48
CA ARG A 152 -7.40 -17.90 -8.20
C ARG A 152 -7.88 -16.59 -7.57
N TRP A 153 -9.17 -16.49 -7.29
CA TRP A 153 -9.77 -15.29 -6.67
C TRP A 153 -10.27 -15.60 -5.26
N PRO A 154 -9.83 -14.88 -4.21
CA PRO A 154 -10.35 -15.07 -2.86
C PRO A 154 -11.71 -14.38 -2.67
N VAL A 155 -12.60 -15.03 -1.91
CA VAL A 155 -13.93 -14.52 -1.54
C VAL A 155 -14.38 -15.09 -0.19
N TYR A 156 -14.97 -14.27 0.67
CA TYR A 156 -15.62 -14.75 1.89
C TYR A 156 -17.10 -15.02 1.65
N LEU A 157 -17.54 -16.24 1.97
CA LEU A 157 -18.91 -16.72 1.71
C LEU A 157 -19.55 -17.32 2.96
N ALA A 158 -20.86 -17.12 3.09
CA ALA A 158 -21.69 -17.94 3.96
C ALA A 158 -21.89 -19.34 3.35
N ASN A 159 -22.24 -20.33 4.18
CA ASN A 159 -22.31 -21.73 3.74
C ASN A 159 -23.28 -21.98 2.56
N ASN A 160 -24.37 -21.21 2.48
CA ASN A 160 -25.38 -21.31 1.44
C ASN A 160 -25.02 -20.58 0.13
N GLU A 161 -24.05 -19.66 0.13
CA GLU A 161 -23.73 -18.83 -1.05
C GLU A 161 -22.83 -19.53 -2.08
N SER A 162 -22.14 -20.61 -1.70
CA SER A 162 -21.04 -21.19 -2.48
C SER A 162 -21.47 -21.81 -3.81
N LYS A 163 -22.47 -22.69 -3.80
CA LYS A 163 -22.94 -23.40 -5.02
C LYS A 163 -23.54 -22.44 -6.03
N ASP A 164 -24.36 -21.50 -5.56
CA ASP A 164 -24.99 -20.51 -6.43
C ASP A 164 -23.92 -19.66 -7.10
N LEU A 165 -22.93 -19.16 -6.35
CA LEU A 165 -21.87 -18.34 -6.93
C LEU A 165 -21.06 -19.08 -7.99
N GLU A 166 -20.73 -20.36 -7.77
CA GLU A 166 -20.00 -21.19 -8.75
C GLU A 166 -20.73 -21.24 -10.10
N GLN A 167 -22.02 -21.55 -10.05
CA GLN A 167 -22.86 -21.68 -11.25
C GLN A 167 -22.98 -20.35 -11.99
N HIS A 168 -23.19 -19.25 -11.26
CA HIS A 168 -23.33 -17.93 -11.86
C HIS A 168 -22.04 -17.43 -12.49
N LEU A 169 -20.88 -17.63 -11.84
CA LEU A 169 -19.58 -17.29 -12.43
C LEU A 169 -19.33 -18.09 -13.71
N ARG A 170 -19.62 -19.40 -13.69
CA ARG A 170 -19.48 -20.26 -14.86
C ARG A 170 -20.42 -19.83 -15.99
N ALA A 171 -21.69 -19.54 -15.69
CA ALA A 171 -22.64 -19.05 -16.67
C ALA A 171 -22.16 -17.72 -17.29
N GLY A 172 -21.73 -16.76 -16.46
CA GLY A 172 -21.24 -15.47 -16.94
C GLY A 172 -20.01 -15.58 -17.83
N LEU A 173 -19.13 -16.56 -17.59
CA LEU A 173 -17.99 -16.85 -18.47
C LEU A 173 -18.43 -17.50 -19.79
N LEU A 174 -19.31 -18.50 -19.74
CA LEU A 174 -19.77 -19.25 -20.92
C LEU A 174 -20.77 -18.48 -21.79
N TRP A 175 -21.26 -17.33 -21.33
CA TRP A 175 -22.09 -16.42 -22.11
C TRP A 175 -21.34 -15.79 -23.30
N HIS A 176 -20.03 -15.63 -23.16
CA HIS A 176 -19.19 -15.01 -24.19
C HIS A 176 -18.65 -16.08 -25.13
N SER A 177 -18.79 -15.88 -26.45
CA SER A 177 -18.15 -16.73 -27.45
C SER A 177 -16.66 -16.43 -27.64
N GLN A 178 -16.20 -15.23 -27.27
CA GLN A 178 -14.83 -14.76 -27.48
C GLN A 178 -14.36 -13.80 -26.38
N LEU A 179 -13.05 -13.83 -26.07
CA LEU A 179 -12.40 -12.94 -25.10
C LEU A 179 -11.18 -12.22 -25.71
N GLY A 180 -10.95 -10.98 -25.28
CA GLY A 180 -9.83 -10.15 -25.74
C GLY A 180 -10.19 -9.17 -26.86
N ALA A 181 -9.16 -8.71 -27.58
CA ALA A 181 -9.25 -7.81 -28.72
C ALA A 181 -9.41 -8.60 -30.04
N GLN A 182 -9.80 -7.91 -31.11
CA GLN A 182 -9.96 -8.49 -32.47
C GLN A 182 -11.02 -9.60 -32.58
N ARG A 183 -12.05 -9.54 -31.73
CA ARG A 183 -13.17 -10.49 -31.69
C ARG A 183 -13.90 -10.60 -33.04
N SER A 184 -14.15 -9.47 -33.70
CA SER A 184 -14.85 -9.42 -35.01
C SER A 184 -14.14 -10.16 -36.14
N VAL A 185 -12.83 -10.41 -36.02
CA VAL A 185 -12.04 -11.17 -37.00
C VAL A 185 -11.69 -12.58 -36.51
N GLY A 186 -12.34 -13.05 -35.44
CA GLY A 186 -12.24 -14.44 -34.97
C GLY A 186 -11.28 -14.69 -33.81
N PHE A 187 -10.65 -13.66 -33.22
CA PHE A 187 -9.65 -13.88 -32.17
C PHE A 187 -10.30 -14.28 -30.84
N GLY A 188 -9.59 -15.17 -30.11
CA GLY A 188 -9.89 -15.49 -28.71
C GLY A 188 -11.19 -16.26 -28.51
N GLU A 189 -11.56 -17.14 -29.45
CA GLU A 189 -12.72 -18.04 -29.36
C GLU A 189 -12.66 -18.86 -28.05
N LEU A 190 -13.71 -18.79 -27.25
CA LEU A 190 -13.83 -19.51 -25.99
C LEU A 190 -14.19 -20.97 -26.26
N VAL A 191 -13.25 -21.87 -25.99
CA VAL A 191 -13.46 -23.33 -26.12
C VAL A 191 -14.10 -23.90 -24.86
N GLY A 192 -13.76 -23.35 -23.69
CA GLY A 192 -14.37 -23.77 -22.43
C GLY A 192 -13.93 -22.95 -21.23
N ALA A 193 -14.76 -22.95 -20.20
CA ALA A 193 -14.49 -22.33 -18.92
C ALA A 193 -14.86 -23.29 -17.77
N GLN A 194 -13.96 -23.38 -16.79
CA GLN A 194 -14.16 -24.13 -15.56
C GLN A 194 -14.04 -23.17 -14.38
N VAL A 195 -14.95 -23.32 -13.42
CA VAL A 195 -14.95 -22.59 -12.16
C VAL A 195 -15.14 -23.62 -11.06
N THR A 196 -14.31 -23.56 -10.03
CA THR A 196 -14.43 -24.44 -8.86
C THR A 196 -14.19 -23.64 -7.59
N LEU A 197 -15.10 -23.74 -6.63
CA LEU A 197 -14.90 -23.13 -5.32
C LEU A 197 -14.29 -24.13 -4.34
N LYS A 198 -13.14 -23.78 -3.78
CA LYS A 198 -12.47 -24.56 -2.74
C LYS A 198 -12.41 -23.76 -1.45
N ARG A 199 -12.95 -24.34 -0.37
CA ARG A 199 -12.84 -23.72 0.96
C ARG A 199 -11.37 -23.70 1.39
N ALA A 200 -10.87 -22.53 1.74
CA ALA A 200 -9.53 -22.39 2.28
C ALA A 200 -9.52 -22.78 3.76
N ALA A 201 -8.59 -23.65 4.14
CA ALA A 201 -8.36 -23.98 5.53
C ALA A 201 -7.49 -22.88 6.17
N PRO A 202 -7.94 -22.23 7.25
CA PRO A 202 -7.13 -21.22 7.92
C PRO A 202 -5.91 -21.89 8.56
N LYS A 203 -4.75 -21.23 8.44
CA LYS A 203 -3.58 -21.53 9.24
C LYS A 203 -3.95 -21.39 10.72
N ARG A 204 -3.67 -22.44 11.49
CA ARG A 204 -3.79 -22.41 12.94
C ARG A 204 -2.51 -21.83 13.50
N TYR A 205 -2.64 -20.75 14.25
CA TYR A 205 -1.54 -20.23 15.05
C TYR A 205 -1.54 -20.92 16.42
N PRO A 206 -0.36 -21.06 17.05
CA PRO A 206 -0.29 -21.51 18.43
C PRO A 206 -1.07 -20.56 19.34
N GLU A 207 -1.29 -20.98 20.58
CA GLU A 207 -1.88 -20.10 21.58
C GLU A 207 -1.05 -18.83 21.75
N GLN A 208 -1.73 -17.68 21.76
CA GLN A 208 -1.06 -16.39 21.76
C GLN A 208 -0.59 -16.00 23.16
N LYS A 209 0.62 -15.46 23.26
CA LYS A 209 1.15 -14.87 24.51
C LYS A 209 0.56 -13.48 24.78
N PRO A 210 0.35 -13.09 26.06
CA PRO A 210 -0.21 -11.78 26.46
C PRO A 210 0.79 -10.61 26.37
N VAL A 211 1.51 -10.51 25.26
CA VAL A 211 2.53 -9.46 25.04
C VAL A 211 1.89 -8.14 24.60
N LEU A 212 2.57 -7.01 24.85
CA LEU A 212 2.13 -5.69 24.38
C LEU A 212 2.38 -5.49 22.87
N GLN A 213 3.35 -6.20 22.31
CA GLN A 213 3.81 -6.01 20.94
C GLN A 213 4.03 -7.35 20.26
N LYS A 214 3.67 -7.43 18.97
CA LYS A 214 4.12 -8.49 18.07
C LYS A 214 4.54 -7.94 16.72
N ARG A 215 5.52 -8.59 16.11
CA ARG A 215 5.89 -8.34 14.71
C ARG A 215 5.10 -9.24 13.78
N LEU A 216 4.55 -8.65 12.73
CA LEU A 216 3.95 -9.33 11.61
C LEU A 216 4.90 -9.28 10.42
N MET A 217 5.10 -10.44 9.80
CA MET A 217 5.77 -10.56 8.52
C MET A 217 4.72 -10.78 7.45
N LEU A 218 4.79 -9.98 6.39
CA LEU A 218 3.87 -10.01 5.26
C LEU A 218 4.65 -10.43 4.02
N ARG A 219 4.33 -11.59 3.46
CA ARG A 219 4.87 -12.03 2.17
C ARG A 219 3.82 -11.77 1.10
N ILE A 220 4.13 -10.86 0.19
CA ILE A 220 3.25 -10.45 -0.91
C ILE A 220 3.82 -11.03 -2.20
N ASP A 221 3.03 -11.86 -2.87
CA ASP A 221 3.44 -12.67 -4.04
C ASP A 221 3.01 -12.07 -5.39
N ARG A 222 2.47 -10.85 -5.36
CA ARG A 222 1.91 -10.19 -6.54
C ARG A 222 2.18 -8.69 -6.53
N PRO A 223 2.02 -8.00 -7.68
CA PRO A 223 2.25 -6.56 -7.76
C PRO A 223 1.39 -5.78 -6.76
N LEU A 224 2.04 -4.97 -5.93
CA LEU A 224 1.43 -4.12 -4.93
C LEU A 224 1.34 -2.68 -5.43
N CYS A 225 0.19 -2.02 -5.24
CA CYS A 225 0.04 -0.59 -5.49
C CYS A 225 -0.51 0.14 -4.25
N ILE A 226 0.39 0.73 -3.46
CA ILE A 226 0.08 1.72 -2.42
C ILE A 226 0.28 3.10 -3.04
N ALA A 227 -0.77 3.64 -3.65
CA ALA A 227 -0.69 4.89 -4.41
C ALA A 227 -0.30 6.06 -3.50
N THR A 228 0.88 6.64 -3.72
CA THR A 228 1.39 7.78 -2.93
C THR A 228 1.42 9.08 -3.71
N ARG A 229 1.62 9.02 -5.03
CA ARG A 229 1.60 10.18 -5.91
C ARG A 229 0.91 9.83 -7.23
N ASN A 230 0.20 10.81 -7.78
CA ASN A 230 -0.17 10.78 -9.19
C ASN A 230 0.95 11.50 -9.94
N ARG A 231 1.76 10.78 -10.73
CA ARG A 231 2.64 11.46 -11.69
C ARG A 231 1.74 12.16 -12.72
N ARG A 232 2.23 13.23 -13.37
CA ARG A 232 1.50 13.97 -14.41
C ARG A 232 0.69 13.01 -15.30
N GLY A 233 -0.64 13.13 -15.32
CA GLY A 233 -1.56 12.27 -16.07
C GLY A 233 -2.27 11.22 -15.21
N ASN A 234 -2.46 10.02 -15.78
CA ASN A 234 -3.26 8.93 -15.24
C ASN A 234 -2.40 7.78 -14.66
N VAL A 235 -1.23 8.08 -14.10
CA VAL A 235 -0.28 7.06 -13.59
C VAL A 235 -0.12 7.15 -12.09
N PHE A 236 -0.55 6.10 -11.38
CA PHE A 236 -0.35 5.99 -9.94
C PHE A 236 0.98 5.30 -9.63
N GLU A 237 1.86 6.01 -8.93
CA GLU A 237 3.13 5.47 -8.45
C GLU A 237 2.93 4.84 -7.07
N SER A 238 3.38 3.59 -6.92
CA SER A 238 3.33 2.87 -5.64
C SER A 238 4.55 3.17 -4.79
N SER A 239 4.32 3.37 -3.48
CA SER A 239 5.38 3.29 -2.47
C SER A 239 5.82 1.84 -2.24
N ASP A 240 7.07 1.68 -1.81
CA ASP A 240 7.62 0.43 -1.26
C ASP A 240 7.14 0.17 0.17
N ILE A 241 6.72 1.22 0.88
CA ILE A 241 6.27 1.16 2.27
C ILE A 241 4.74 1.05 2.32
N ILE A 242 4.21 0.12 3.10
CA ILE A 242 2.77 0.02 3.37
C ILE A 242 2.47 0.78 4.65
N THR A 243 1.63 1.80 4.58
CA THR A 243 1.31 2.59 5.77
C THR A 243 0.53 1.79 6.81
N GLY A 244 0.75 2.07 8.09
CA GLY A 244 0.02 1.41 9.17
C GLY A 244 -1.48 1.62 9.05
N GLY A 245 -1.91 2.82 8.64
CA GLY A 245 -3.31 3.11 8.29
C GLY A 245 -3.84 2.25 7.13
N THR A 246 -3.03 1.94 6.12
CA THR A 246 -3.40 1.01 5.04
C THR A 246 -3.62 -0.41 5.56
N LEU A 247 -2.72 -0.89 6.43
CA LEU A 247 -2.84 -2.21 7.07
C LEU A 247 -4.06 -2.29 7.99
N LYS A 248 -4.31 -1.23 8.76
CA LYS A 248 -5.48 -1.11 9.63
C LYS A 248 -6.78 -1.11 8.82
N GLY A 249 -6.81 -0.39 7.69
CA GLY A 249 -7.92 -0.46 6.73
C GLY A 249 -8.13 -1.86 6.13
N ALA A 250 -7.05 -2.55 5.77
CA ALA A 250 -7.12 -3.93 5.27
C ALA A 250 -7.65 -4.90 6.33
N LEU A 251 -7.23 -4.75 7.60
CA LEU A 251 -7.75 -5.52 8.74
C LEU A 251 -9.24 -5.27 8.95
N ALA A 252 -9.69 -4.02 8.92
CA ALA A 252 -11.09 -3.67 9.06
C ALA A 252 -11.94 -4.25 7.92
N ARG A 253 -11.44 -4.20 6.67
CA ARG A 253 -12.10 -4.82 5.50
C ARG A 253 -12.17 -6.34 5.63
N LEU A 254 -11.10 -6.97 6.10
CA LEU A 254 -11.04 -8.42 6.35
C LEU A 254 -12.01 -8.83 7.46
N PHE A 255 -12.08 -8.06 8.55
CA PHE A 255 -13.02 -8.25 9.65
C PHE A 255 -14.46 -8.22 9.14
N HIS A 256 -14.81 -7.18 8.36
CA HIS A 256 -16.13 -7.06 7.76
C HIS A 256 -16.44 -8.20 6.77
N ALA A 257 -15.49 -8.56 5.91
CA ALA A 257 -15.66 -9.67 4.98
C ALA A 257 -15.96 -10.99 5.70
N ARG A 258 -15.31 -11.24 6.84
CA ARG A 258 -15.45 -12.48 7.63
C ARG A 258 -16.70 -12.51 8.50
N TYR A 259 -17.00 -11.43 9.21
CA TYR A 259 -18.06 -11.41 10.21
C TYR A 259 -19.36 -10.76 9.72
N GLY A 260 -19.34 -10.09 8.56
CA GLY A 260 -20.48 -9.37 8.01
C GLY A 260 -20.85 -8.09 8.76
N LYS A 261 -20.08 -7.72 9.79
CA LYS A 261 -20.21 -6.50 10.58
C LYS A 261 -18.91 -5.70 10.51
N THR A 262 -19.01 -4.39 10.49
CA THR A 262 -17.87 -3.48 10.66
C THR A 262 -17.28 -3.59 12.07
N ILE A 263 -16.07 -3.03 12.25
CA ILE A 263 -15.43 -2.90 13.55
C ILE A 263 -16.33 -2.12 14.53
N ALA A 264 -16.88 -0.98 14.10
CA ALA A 264 -17.73 -0.14 14.94
C ALA A 264 -19.00 -0.86 15.44
N GLU A 265 -19.62 -1.67 14.58
CA GLU A 265 -20.81 -2.47 14.93
C GLU A 265 -20.50 -3.62 15.91
N SER A 266 -19.23 -4.02 16.02
CA SER A 266 -18.81 -5.20 16.79
C SER A 266 -18.12 -4.85 18.11
N HIS A 267 -18.04 -3.57 18.48
CA HIS A 267 -17.28 -3.11 19.66
C HIS A 267 -17.70 -3.75 20.99
N LYS A 268 -18.96 -4.20 21.14
CA LYS A 268 -19.43 -4.90 22.36
C LYS A 268 -19.23 -6.41 22.32
N GLU A 269 -18.94 -6.98 21.15
CA GLU A 269 -18.94 -8.42 20.89
C GLU A 269 -17.52 -8.98 20.64
N SER A 270 -16.53 -8.11 20.45
CA SER A 270 -15.13 -8.44 20.10
C SER A 270 -14.20 -7.49 20.83
N LEU A 271 -13.24 -8.03 21.59
CA LEU A 271 -12.22 -7.23 22.27
C LEU A 271 -11.28 -6.57 21.25
N LEU A 272 -11.03 -7.23 20.12
CA LEU A 272 -10.29 -6.62 19.02
C LEU A 272 -11.04 -5.38 18.48
N ALA A 273 -12.36 -5.47 18.30
CA ALA A 273 -13.16 -4.37 17.79
C ALA A 273 -13.28 -3.22 18.82
N GLU A 274 -13.41 -3.54 20.11
CA GLU A 274 -13.44 -2.57 21.22
C GLU A 274 -12.20 -1.67 21.22
N HIS A 275 -11.01 -2.26 21.07
CA HIS A 275 -9.73 -1.56 21.15
C HIS A 275 -9.13 -1.20 19.78
N PHE A 276 -9.87 -1.42 18.69
CA PHE A 276 -9.29 -1.33 17.33
C PHE A 276 -8.71 0.05 17.04
N ASP A 277 -9.39 1.12 17.43
CA ASP A 277 -8.96 2.49 17.17
C ASP A 277 -7.67 2.84 17.92
N ASP A 278 -7.47 2.31 19.13
CA ASP A 278 -6.29 2.54 19.96
C ASP A 278 -5.09 1.65 19.59
N ILE A 279 -5.33 0.51 18.94
CA ILE A 279 -4.25 -0.37 18.45
C ILE A 279 -3.40 0.40 17.44
N ARG A 280 -2.09 0.45 17.73
CA ARG A 280 -1.10 1.06 16.84
C ARG A 280 -0.52 0.01 15.90
N ILE A 281 -0.56 0.31 14.61
CA ILE A 281 0.09 -0.48 13.57
C ILE A 281 1.15 0.39 12.92
N THR A 282 2.41 -0.03 12.98
CA THR A 282 3.51 0.71 12.37
C THR A 282 3.57 0.51 10.86
N HIS A 283 4.32 1.34 10.15
CA HIS A 283 4.56 1.18 8.71
C HIS A 283 5.22 -0.18 8.41
N ALA A 284 4.75 -0.90 7.39
CA ALA A 284 5.41 -2.11 6.94
C ALA A 284 6.54 -1.75 5.98
N PHE A 285 7.78 -2.12 6.33
CA PHE A 285 8.96 -1.88 5.52
C PHE A 285 9.43 -3.17 4.85
N PRO A 286 9.82 -3.16 3.57
CA PRO A 286 10.42 -4.33 2.92
C PRO A 286 11.78 -4.62 3.55
N SER A 287 12.03 -5.86 3.92
CA SER A 287 13.27 -6.32 4.56
C SER A 287 13.75 -7.61 3.91
N ASN A 288 15.08 -7.76 3.83
CA ASN A 288 15.75 -9.02 3.48
C ASN A 288 16.11 -9.86 4.72
N SER A 289 15.77 -9.38 5.91
CA SER A 289 16.07 -10.05 7.18
C SER A 289 14.82 -10.14 8.07
N GLN A 290 14.99 -10.66 9.29
CA GLN A 290 13.94 -10.62 10.33
C GLN A 290 13.88 -9.27 11.07
N LYS A 291 14.84 -8.38 10.79
CA LYS A 291 14.93 -7.04 11.39
C LYS A 291 14.24 -6.03 10.48
N ARG A 292 13.48 -5.13 11.09
CA ARG A 292 12.80 -4.05 10.37
C ARG A 292 13.86 -3.01 10.00
N PRO A 293 13.91 -2.56 8.73
CA PRO A 293 14.88 -1.57 8.30
C PRO A 293 14.38 -0.16 8.58
N SER A 294 15.33 0.74 8.84
CA SER A 294 15.06 2.11 9.30
C SER A 294 15.40 3.14 8.23
N SER A 295 14.69 4.27 8.26
CA SER A 295 14.81 5.38 7.28
C SER A 295 16.17 6.07 7.34
N ILE A 296 16.75 6.43 6.18
CA ILE A 296 18.02 7.17 6.05
C ILE A 296 18.01 8.43 6.92
N LEU A 297 19.00 8.58 7.81
CA LEU A 297 19.12 9.78 8.65
C LEU A 297 19.47 10.99 7.78
N LEU A 298 18.77 12.10 7.96
CA LEU A 298 19.07 13.35 7.26
C LEU A 298 20.32 14.05 7.80
N SER A 299 20.86 13.62 8.95
CA SER A 299 22.16 14.05 9.47
C SER A 299 23.35 13.37 8.78
N LEU A 300 23.12 12.34 7.95
CA LEU A 300 24.18 11.70 7.20
C LEU A 300 24.66 12.61 6.07
N ALA A 301 25.98 12.70 5.95
CA ALA A 301 26.63 13.43 4.88
C ALA A 301 27.81 12.64 4.28
N SER A 302 28.05 12.85 2.99
CA SER A 302 29.19 12.31 2.26
C SER A 302 30.26 13.37 2.06
N VAL A 303 31.52 13.02 2.37
CA VAL A 303 32.72 13.82 2.10
C VAL A 303 33.79 12.92 1.51
N ASN A 304 34.24 13.23 0.29
CA ASN A 304 35.20 12.42 -0.47
C ASN A 304 34.79 10.94 -0.59
N GLY A 305 33.49 10.66 -0.71
CA GLY A 305 32.94 9.30 -0.78
C GLY A 305 32.87 8.56 0.56
N CYS A 306 33.21 9.21 1.68
CA CYS A 306 33.06 8.66 3.03
C CYS A 306 31.80 9.23 3.70
N LEU A 307 31.01 8.38 4.34
CA LEU A 307 29.80 8.76 5.06
C LEU A 307 30.09 9.07 6.53
N PHE A 308 29.54 10.19 7.02
CA PHE A 308 29.62 10.65 8.41
C PHE A 308 28.23 10.98 8.93
N ASP A 309 27.98 10.75 10.22
CA ASP A 309 26.79 11.24 10.90
C ASP A 309 27.10 12.55 11.66
N LEU A 310 26.43 13.63 11.25
CA LEU A 310 26.62 14.97 11.79
C LEU A 310 25.65 15.30 12.93
N ALA A 311 24.87 14.34 13.43
CA ALA A 311 23.93 14.56 14.52
C ALA A 311 24.59 15.06 15.83
N GLU A 312 25.86 14.74 16.07
CA GLU A 312 26.58 15.23 17.26
C GLU A 312 27.36 16.53 17.01
N VAL A 313 27.32 17.07 15.79
CA VAL A 313 28.05 18.28 15.40
C VAL A 313 27.13 19.50 15.55
N GLU A 314 27.26 20.23 16.67
CA GLU A 314 26.34 21.34 17.04
C GLU A 314 26.38 22.55 16.09
N ARG A 315 27.44 22.72 15.28
CA ARG A 315 27.61 23.88 14.40
C ARG A 315 27.99 23.47 12.97
N PRO A 316 27.52 24.21 11.95
CA PRO A 316 27.98 24.01 10.58
C PRO A 316 29.50 24.00 10.50
N SER A 317 30.06 22.92 9.96
CA SER A 317 31.49 22.67 9.94
C SER A 317 31.89 22.03 8.61
N LEU A 318 33.07 22.39 8.13
CA LEU A 318 33.75 21.66 7.06
C LEU A 318 34.38 20.39 7.62
N ILE A 319 34.45 19.34 6.80
CA ILE A 319 35.17 18.10 7.12
C ILE A 319 36.34 18.00 6.14
N ASP A 320 37.56 17.95 6.66
CA ASP A 320 38.80 18.03 5.88
C ASP A 320 38.82 19.23 4.90
N GLY A 321 38.32 20.39 5.36
CA GLY A 321 38.23 21.61 4.57
C GLY A 321 37.20 21.60 3.44
N LYS A 322 36.30 20.60 3.39
CA LYS A 322 35.23 20.50 2.38
C LYS A 322 33.84 20.57 2.99
N ALA A 323 32.90 21.14 2.25
CA ALA A 323 31.50 21.17 2.63
C ALA A 323 30.88 19.75 2.52
N PRO A 324 30.16 19.29 3.55
CA PRO A 324 29.43 18.02 3.49
C PRO A 324 28.31 18.04 2.46
N THR A 325 28.13 16.91 1.75
CA THR A 325 26.99 16.71 0.83
C THR A 325 25.94 15.85 1.50
N PHE A 326 24.70 16.33 1.58
CA PHE A 326 23.60 15.64 2.25
C PHE A 326 22.77 14.80 1.27
N LEU A 327 21.84 14.01 1.80
CA LEU A 327 21.04 13.04 1.05
C LEU A 327 20.44 13.56 -0.28
N HIS A 328 20.01 14.83 -0.33
CA HIS A 328 19.42 15.42 -1.54
C HIS A 328 20.42 15.65 -2.69
N ASP A 329 21.71 15.70 -2.37
CA ASP A 329 22.81 15.88 -3.33
C ASP A 329 23.51 14.57 -3.69
N TRP A 330 23.13 13.46 -3.05
CA TRP A 330 23.71 12.14 -3.32
C TRP A 330 23.31 11.63 -4.69
N LYS A 331 24.20 10.90 -5.35
CA LYS A 331 23.94 10.28 -6.66
C LYS A 331 23.61 8.79 -6.52
N ASN A 332 24.43 8.05 -5.77
CA ASN A 332 24.35 6.59 -5.65
C ASN A 332 24.58 6.05 -4.23
N GLU A 333 24.99 6.92 -3.31
CA GLU A 333 25.38 6.59 -1.94
C GLU A 333 24.23 5.94 -1.14
N TRP A 334 22.98 6.20 -1.52
CA TRP A 334 21.78 5.62 -0.90
C TRP A 334 21.69 4.09 -1.04
N VAL A 335 22.23 3.49 -2.11
CA VAL A 335 22.17 2.03 -2.34
C VAL A 335 22.97 1.26 -1.29
N GLU A 336 24.16 1.78 -0.95
CA GLU A 336 25.03 1.20 0.07
C GLU A 336 24.38 1.31 1.46
N VAL A 337 23.79 2.48 1.77
CA VAL A 337 23.10 2.74 3.03
C VAL A 337 21.87 1.84 3.19
N ASP A 338 21.05 1.71 2.17
CA ASP A 338 19.85 0.86 2.21
C ASP A 338 20.21 -0.61 2.45
N THR A 339 21.25 -1.09 1.76
CA THR A 339 21.76 -2.45 1.92
C THR A 339 22.29 -2.68 3.34
N ALA A 340 23.10 -1.75 3.87
CA ALA A 340 23.63 -1.82 5.22
C ALA A 340 22.54 -1.82 6.31
N ARG A 341 21.40 -1.21 6.03
CA ARG A 341 20.26 -1.11 6.96
C ARG A 341 19.22 -2.22 6.79
N GLY A 342 19.49 -3.18 5.92
CA GLY A 342 18.66 -4.38 5.75
C GLY A 342 17.39 -4.16 4.93
N TRP A 343 17.31 -3.08 4.15
CA TRP A 343 16.19 -2.84 3.25
C TRP A 343 16.05 -3.97 2.24
N GLY A 344 14.81 -4.44 2.08
CA GLY A 344 14.44 -5.44 1.09
C GLY A 344 14.38 -4.83 -0.30
N GLN A 345 14.76 -5.62 -1.31
CA GLN A 345 14.72 -5.15 -2.69
C GLN A 345 13.32 -5.35 -3.29
N THR A 346 12.91 -4.39 -4.12
CA THR A 346 11.65 -4.40 -4.86
C THR A 346 11.88 -3.99 -6.31
N ALA A 347 11.27 -4.70 -7.24
CA ALA A 347 11.23 -4.32 -8.65
C ALA A 347 9.98 -3.50 -8.95
N THR A 348 10.06 -2.67 -9.99
CA THR A 348 8.90 -1.92 -10.51
C THR A 348 8.24 -2.70 -11.64
N HIS A 349 6.91 -2.75 -11.63
CA HIS A 349 6.12 -3.34 -12.71
C HIS A 349 5.01 -2.36 -13.14
N LEU A 350 5.02 -1.94 -14.40
CA LEU A 350 4.00 -1.06 -14.97
C LEU A 350 2.80 -1.87 -15.46
N ARG A 351 1.62 -1.55 -14.95
CA ARG A 351 0.36 -2.15 -15.37
C ARG A 351 -0.55 -1.11 -15.96
N VAL A 352 -0.80 -1.17 -17.27
CA VAL A 352 -1.73 -0.28 -17.96
C VAL A 352 -3.13 -0.90 -17.98
N ARG A 353 -4.15 -0.09 -17.74
CA ARG A 353 -5.57 -0.46 -17.84
C ARG A 353 -6.30 0.57 -18.68
N THR A 354 -7.26 0.07 -19.45
CA THR A 354 -8.16 0.88 -20.25
C THR A 354 -9.58 0.56 -19.84
N ALA A 355 -10.39 1.57 -19.57
CA ALA A 355 -11.81 1.33 -19.35
C ALA A 355 -12.45 0.85 -20.66
N ILE A 356 -13.47 -0.01 -20.55
CA ILE A 356 -14.23 -0.53 -21.69
C ILE A 356 -15.55 0.23 -21.74
N ASN A 357 -15.92 0.76 -22.91
CA ASN A 357 -17.26 1.28 -23.14
C ASN A 357 -18.23 0.08 -23.19
N PRO A 358 -19.25 0.01 -22.31
CA PRO A 358 -20.16 -1.13 -22.23
C PRO A 358 -21.02 -1.30 -23.49
N ASP A 359 -21.37 -0.22 -24.18
CA ASP A 359 -22.27 -0.24 -25.35
C ASP A 359 -21.56 -0.75 -26.61
N THR A 360 -20.29 -0.35 -26.79
CA THR A 360 -19.49 -0.71 -27.98
C THR A 360 -18.56 -1.89 -27.73
N GLY A 361 -18.26 -2.19 -26.47
CA GLY A 361 -17.25 -3.18 -26.08
C GLY A 361 -15.81 -2.81 -26.48
N THR A 362 -15.56 -1.54 -26.83
CA THR A 362 -14.24 -0.99 -27.20
C THR A 362 -13.58 -0.27 -26.02
N ALA A 363 -12.29 0.10 -26.15
CA ALA A 363 -11.66 1.02 -25.22
C ALA A 363 -12.45 2.35 -25.15
N ALA A 364 -12.67 2.86 -23.94
CA ALA A 364 -13.27 4.17 -23.74
C ALA A 364 -12.19 5.27 -23.88
N ASP A 365 -12.51 6.29 -24.66
CA ASP A 365 -11.60 7.40 -24.95
C ASP A 365 -11.17 8.11 -23.67
N GLU A 366 -9.88 8.47 -23.59
CA GLU A 366 -9.24 9.16 -22.46
C GLU A 366 -9.32 8.45 -21.10
N LYS A 367 -9.81 7.21 -21.04
CA LYS A 367 -9.92 6.40 -19.82
C LYS A 367 -8.79 5.36 -19.71
N LEU A 368 -7.58 5.75 -20.10
CA LEU A 368 -6.36 4.98 -19.87
C LEU A 368 -5.72 5.39 -18.55
N PHE A 369 -5.45 4.44 -17.67
CA PHE A 369 -4.70 4.68 -16.43
C PHE A 369 -3.70 3.56 -16.18
N ALA A 370 -2.60 3.88 -15.51
CA ALA A 370 -1.56 2.91 -15.20
C ALA A 370 -1.22 2.88 -13.72
N TYR A 371 -0.81 1.70 -13.25
CA TYR A 371 -0.24 1.49 -11.94
C TYR A 371 1.24 1.14 -12.11
N GLN A 372 2.12 1.94 -11.53
CA GLN A 372 3.52 1.59 -11.35
C GLN A 372 3.64 0.85 -10.02
N CYS A 373 3.46 -0.46 -10.06
CA CYS A 373 3.41 -1.36 -8.90
C CYS A 373 4.81 -1.73 -8.42
N LYS A 374 4.89 -2.19 -7.16
CA LYS A 374 6.07 -2.81 -6.57
C LYS A 374 5.92 -4.31 -6.48
N VAL A 375 6.99 -5.03 -6.78
CA VAL A 375 7.07 -6.49 -6.75
C VAL A 375 8.24 -6.87 -5.85
N ALA A 376 8.00 -7.80 -4.93
CA ALA A 376 9.04 -8.30 -4.04
C ALA A 376 10.14 -9.02 -4.81
N ALA A 377 11.41 -8.69 -4.55
CA ALA A 377 12.50 -9.58 -4.94
C ALA A 377 12.46 -10.86 -4.09
N ALA A 378 13.18 -11.90 -4.53
CA ALA A 378 13.28 -13.15 -3.78
C ALA A 378 13.84 -12.91 -2.37
N GLY A 379 13.12 -13.38 -1.34
CA GLY A 379 13.51 -13.21 0.06
C GLY A 379 12.97 -11.95 0.74
N THR A 380 12.46 -10.97 -0.01
CA THR A 380 11.89 -9.75 0.56
C THR A 380 10.56 -10.04 1.26
N VAL A 381 10.42 -9.54 2.51
CA VAL A 381 9.18 -9.56 3.30
C VAL A 381 8.89 -8.18 3.88
N TRP A 382 7.62 -7.81 4.05
CA TRP A 382 7.26 -6.55 4.70
C TRP A 382 7.08 -6.78 6.20
N LEU A 383 7.80 -6.01 7.01
CA LEU A 383 7.80 -6.12 8.47
C LEU A 383 7.08 -4.93 9.10
N THR A 384 6.06 -5.22 9.91
CA THR A 384 5.31 -4.24 10.70
C THR A 384 5.15 -4.75 12.12
N ASP A 385 5.15 -3.84 13.08
CA ASP A 385 4.86 -4.11 14.48
C ASP A 385 3.47 -3.60 14.85
N ILE A 386 2.72 -4.42 15.58
CA ILE A 386 1.42 -4.09 16.18
C ILE A 386 1.61 -3.94 17.69
N PHE A 387 1.16 -2.82 18.23
CA PHE A 387 1.17 -2.50 19.65
C PHE A 387 -0.26 -2.44 20.18
N LEU A 388 -0.50 -3.16 21.27
CA LEU A 388 -1.75 -3.04 22.02
C LEU A 388 -1.69 -1.82 22.95
N PRO A 389 -2.82 -1.17 23.22
CA PRO A 389 -2.88 -0.06 24.18
C PRO A 389 -2.35 -0.43 25.56
N ASP A 390 -1.65 0.52 26.18
CA ASP A 390 -1.28 0.42 27.58
C ASP A 390 -2.55 0.38 28.47
N GLY A 391 -2.47 -0.28 29.62
CA GLY A 391 -3.61 -0.40 30.55
C GLY A 391 -4.55 -1.59 30.30
N ILE A 392 -4.42 -2.31 29.18
CA ILE A 392 -5.13 -3.58 28.98
C ILE A 392 -4.47 -4.67 29.85
N ASN A 393 -5.23 -5.48 30.58
CA ASN A 393 -4.71 -6.59 31.38
C ASN A 393 -4.24 -7.78 30.51
N GLU A 394 -3.48 -8.71 31.09
CA GLU A 394 -2.87 -9.82 30.33
C GLU A 394 -3.90 -10.73 29.65
N GLU A 395 -5.01 -11.03 30.32
CA GLU A 395 -6.08 -11.89 29.78
C GLU A 395 -6.75 -11.26 28.55
N LYS A 396 -7.08 -9.97 28.61
CA LYS A 396 -7.60 -9.22 27.47
C LYS A 396 -6.58 -9.15 26.33
N ARG A 397 -5.29 -8.89 26.62
CA ARG A 397 -4.23 -8.88 25.59
C ARG A 397 -4.15 -10.21 24.86
N LYS A 398 -4.17 -11.32 25.61
CA LYS A 398 -4.17 -12.67 25.03
C LYS A 398 -5.37 -12.88 24.11
N SER A 399 -6.56 -12.49 24.54
CA SER A 399 -7.79 -12.60 23.75
C SER A 399 -7.75 -11.77 22.47
N ILE A 400 -7.27 -10.51 22.53
CA ILE A 400 -7.10 -9.66 21.34
C ILE A 400 -6.14 -10.31 20.34
N TRP A 401 -4.99 -10.81 20.81
CA TRP A 401 -4.07 -11.52 19.91
C TRP A 401 -4.67 -12.78 19.32
N GLN A 402 -5.47 -13.53 20.10
CA GLN A 402 -6.15 -14.72 19.62
C GLN A 402 -7.17 -14.37 18.52
N GLU A 403 -7.95 -13.31 18.70
CA GLU A 403 -8.88 -12.80 17.68
C GLU A 403 -8.14 -12.36 16.41
N LEU A 404 -7.03 -11.62 16.55
CA LEU A 404 -6.17 -11.22 15.42
C LEU A 404 -5.60 -12.43 14.68
N ALA A 405 -5.06 -13.41 15.40
CA ALA A 405 -4.49 -14.62 14.81
C ALA A 405 -5.56 -15.44 14.07
N GLN A 406 -6.76 -15.55 14.63
CA GLN A 406 -7.89 -16.19 13.94
C GLN A 406 -8.29 -15.44 12.67
N LEU A 407 -8.38 -14.11 12.74
CA LEU A 407 -8.72 -13.26 11.59
C LEU A 407 -7.70 -13.44 10.45
N LEU A 408 -6.41 -13.41 10.80
CA LEU A 408 -5.25 -13.52 9.89
C LEU A 408 -4.90 -14.97 9.49
N GLY A 409 -5.70 -15.96 9.90
CA GLY A 409 -5.49 -17.37 9.58
C GLY A 409 -5.39 -17.66 8.07
N ASN A 410 -6.04 -16.86 7.22
CA ASN A 410 -5.95 -17.00 5.77
C ASN A 410 -5.04 -15.94 5.11
N GLY A 411 -4.25 -15.20 5.88
CA GLY A 411 -3.49 -14.04 5.43
C GLY A 411 -4.22 -12.72 5.61
N LEU A 412 -3.63 -11.65 5.08
CA LEU A 412 -4.14 -10.28 5.14
C LEU A 412 -4.41 -9.77 3.72
N GLY A 413 -5.64 -9.33 3.48
CA GLY A 413 -6.00 -8.65 2.25
C GLY A 413 -7.49 -8.35 2.21
N PRO A 414 -7.93 -7.63 1.18
CA PRO A 414 -7.11 -7.05 0.11
C PRO A 414 -6.35 -5.77 0.54
N ILE A 415 -5.17 -5.53 -0.05
CA ILE A 415 -4.27 -4.40 0.25
C ILE A 415 -4.07 -3.51 -0.99
N GLY A 416 -4.26 -2.20 -0.82
CA GLY A 416 -3.96 -1.19 -1.85
C GLY A 416 -4.89 -1.24 -3.08
N LYS A 417 -4.47 -0.60 -4.18
CA LYS A 417 -5.26 -0.52 -5.43
C LYS A 417 -5.27 -1.80 -6.26
N THR A 418 -4.35 -2.71 -5.99
CA THR A 418 -4.26 -4.01 -6.68
C THR A 418 -4.99 -5.12 -5.94
N ASP A 419 -5.67 -4.80 -4.82
CA ASP A 419 -6.29 -5.77 -3.91
C ASP A 419 -5.32 -6.92 -3.53
N ALA A 420 -4.04 -6.57 -3.29
CA ALA A 420 -2.99 -7.54 -3.05
C ALA A 420 -3.26 -8.38 -1.78
N TRP A 421 -2.84 -9.64 -1.78
CA TRP A 421 -2.96 -10.53 -0.63
C TRP A 421 -1.59 -10.85 -0.04
N ALA A 422 -1.48 -10.85 1.27
CA ALA A 422 -0.26 -11.17 1.99
C ALA A 422 -0.44 -12.46 2.81
N ALA A 423 0.51 -13.39 2.66
CA ALA A 423 0.67 -14.45 3.65
C ALA A 423 1.27 -13.86 4.93
N VAL A 424 0.77 -14.28 6.10
CA VAL A 424 1.11 -13.69 7.39
C VAL A 424 1.80 -14.71 8.30
N SER A 425 2.79 -14.22 9.05
CA SER A 425 3.34 -14.92 10.20
C SER A 425 3.63 -13.94 11.34
N PHE A 426 3.46 -14.41 12.57
CA PHE A 426 3.83 -13.70 13.78
C PHE A 426 5.27 -14.04 14.18
N ASN A 427 5.98 -13.04 14.67
CA ASN A 427 7.16 -13.21 15.50
C ASN A 427 6.85 -12.66 16.90
N ASP A 428 6.85 -13.57 17.88
CA ASP A 428 6.53 -13.30 19.29
C ASP A 428 7.68 -12.65 20.07
N ASN A 429 8.88 -12.63 19.49
CA ASN A 429 10.05 -12.00 20.07
C ASN A 429 10.57 -10.95 19.08
N PRO A 430 9.86 -9.83 18.91
CA PRO A 430 10.49 -8.72 18.22
C PRO A 430 11.69 -8.31 19.07
N ASP A 431 12.90 -8.43 18.52
CA ASP A 431 14.04 -7.66 19.00
C ASP A 431 13.62 -6.19 19.17
N THR A 432 14.46 -5.35 19.80
CA THR A 432 14.27 -3.90 19.72
C THR A 432 13.94 -3.52 18.28
N VAL A 433 12.84 -2.78 18.11
CA VAL A 433 12.27 -2.50 16.78
C VAL A 433 13.35 -2.00 15.83
N TRP A 434 14.27 -1.22 16.41
CA TRP A 434 15.43 -0.61 15.80
C TRP A 434 16.70 -0.95 16.60
N PRO A 435 17.87 -0.99 15.95
CA PRO A 435 19.14 -0.96 16.66
C PRO A 435 19.31 0.44 17.30
N GLU A 436 19.34 0.49 18.63
CA GLU A 436 19.47 1.72 19.43
C GLU A 436 20.68 1.60 20.36
N LYS A 437 21.45 2.67 20.50
CA LYS A 437 22.51 2.76 21.53
C LYS A 437 21.89 3.09 22.87
N THR A 438 22.35 2.43 23.94
CA THR A 438 21.89 2.72 25.30
C THR A 438 22.20 4.18 25.68
N ILE A 439 21.20 4.88 26.25
CA ILE A 439 21.41 6.21 26.83
C ILE A 439 22.20 6.06 28.13
N LYS A 440 23.49 6.40 28.10
CA LYS A 440 24.35 6.34 29.29
C LYS A 440 23.95 7.38 30.34
N ASP A 441 24.27 7.11 31.60
CA ASP A 441 23.98 8.02 32.72
C ASP A 441 24.76 9.34 32.68
N ASP A 442 25.85 9.40 31.94
CA ASP A 442 26.66 10.59 31.69
C ASP A 442 26.31 11.33 30.38
N CYS A 443 25.46 10.76 29.52
CA CYS A 443 25.03 11.42 28.28
C CYS A 443 24.34 12.75 28.59
N LYS A 444 24.88 13.82 27.98
CA LYS A 444 24.32 15.20 28.03
C LYS A 444 23.29 15.46 26.92
N MET A 445 23.36 14.69 25.84
CA MET A 445 22.49 14.81 24.68
C MET A 445 21.82 13.48 24.34
N VAL A 446 20.73 13.58 23.59
CA VAL A 446 20.03 12.45 22.98
C VAL A 446 19.63 12.80 21.55
N VAL A 447 19.83 11.85 20.65
CA VAL A 447 19.46 11.95 19.25
C VAL A 447 18.14 11.22 19.04
N LEU A 448 17.16 11.89 18.46
CA LEU A 448 15.87 11.32 18.08
C LEU A 448 15.74 11.39 16.56
N MET A 449 15.48 10.25 15.92
CA MET A 449 15.19 10.17 14.49
C MET A 449 13.73 9.80 14.28
N LEU A 450 13.03 10.50 13.38
CA LEU A 450 11.74 10.04 12.86
C LEU A 450 11.98 8.88 11.90
N ASN A 451 11.51 7.68 12.23
CA ASN A 451 11.55 6.57 11.29
C ASN A 451 10.43 6.63 10.24
N THR A 452 9.33 7.28 10.58
CA THR A 452 8.17 7.50 9.69
C THR A 452 7.79 8.98 9.73
N PRO A 453 7.12 9.52 8.71
CA PRO A 453 6.70 10.92 8.74
C PRO A 453 5.84 11.24 9.96
N ALA A 454 5.89 12.49 10.43
CA ALA A 454 5.12 12.98 11.57
C ALA A 454 4.40 14.28 11.21
N LEU A 455 3.14 14.40 11.64
CA LEU A 455 2.39 15.65 11.53
C LEU A 455 2.68 16.51 12.76
N LEU A 456 3.73 17.34 12.65
CA LEU A 456 4.19 18.22 13.74
C LEU A 456 3.80 19.68 13.53
N ILE A 457 3.55 20.09 12.29
CA ILE A 457 3.29 21.48 11.92
C ILE A 457 1.84 21.59 11.46
N ALA A 458 1.08 22.51 12.04
CA ALA A 458 -0.28 22.77 11.57
C ALA A 458 -0.23 23.59 10.27
N SER A 459 -1.02 23.18 9.27
CA SER A 459 -1.03 23.86 7.96
C SER A 459 -1.42 25.35 8.02
N THR A 460 -2.19 25.74 9.04
CA THR A 460 -2.53 27.13 9.38
C THR A 460 -1.31 28.00 9.65
N GLU A 461 -0.27 27.45 10.28
CA GLU A 461 0.91 28.21 10.69
C GLU A 461 1.83 28.55 9.52
N VAL A 462 1.77 27.74 8.46
CA VAL A 462 2.50 27.95 7.20
C VAL A 462 1.75 28.89 6.27
N ALA A 463 0.42 28.76 6.18
CA ALA A 463 -0.39 29.51 5.22
C ALA A 463 -0.55 31.00 5.55
N ASP A 464 -0.59 31.35 6.83
CA ASP A 464 -0.98 32.71 7.26
C ASP A 464 0.23 33.67 7.40
N ARG A 465 1.45 33.23 7.03
CA ARG A 465 2.68 34.03 7.08
C ARG A 465 3.15 34.42 5.69
N THR A 466 2.61 35.50 5.15
CA THR A 466 2.89 35.95 3.77
C THR A 466 4.24 36.66 3.59
N GLN A 467 5.00 36.99 4.65
CA GLN A 467 6.28 37.74 4.51
C GLN A 467 7.41 37.39 5.50
N GLN A 468 7.19 36.57 6.52
CA GLN A 468 8.26 36.14 7.44
C GLN A 468 8.47 34.63 7.36
N ALA A 469 9.69 34.22 7.00
CA ALA A 469 10.10 32.82 7.04
C ALA A 469 9.81 32.25 8.44
N ILE A 470 9.19 31.08 8.51
CA ILE A 470 9.01 30.37 9.78
C ILE A 470 10.40 30.10 10.35
N ASN A 471 10.67 30.59 11.55
CA ASN A 471 11.82 30.15 12.32
C ASN A 471 11.55 28.71 12.79
N LEU A 472 11.95 27.74 11.95
CA LEU A 472 11.74 26.32 12.20
C LEU A 472 12.42 25.85 13.50
N ASN A 473 13.54 26.46 13.89
CA ASN A 473 14.22 26.13 15.14
C ASN A 473 13.35 26.49 16.35
N ALA A 474 12.85 27.73 16.40
CA ALA A 474 11.94 28.16 17.46
C ALA A 474 10.67 27.30 17.49
N HIS A 475 10.10 27.01 16.32
CA HIS A 475 8.88 26.22 16.21
C HIS A 475 9.05 24.78 16.71
N TYR A 476 10.11 24.08 16.29
CA TYR A 476 10.41 22.75 16.82
C TYR A 476 10.77 22.77 18.30
N SER A 477 11.47 23.81 18.76
CA SER A 477 11.77 23.98 20.18
C SER A 477 10.48 24.05 21.02
N ASP A 478 9.49 24.83 20.58
CA ASP A 478 8.19 24.94 21.25
C ASP A 478 7.43 23.62 21.24
N ILE A 479 7.36 22.93 20.08
CA ILE A 479 6.72 21.62 19.95
C ILE A 479 7.34 20.62 20.91
N PHE A 480 8.66 20.43 20.88
CA PHE A 480 9.28 19.41 21.72
C PHE A 480 9.31 19.81 23.20
N SER A 481 9.31 21.11 23.52
CA SER A 481 9.10 21.61 24.87
C SER A 481 7.71 21.23 25.40
N GLU A 482 6.66 21.38 24.58
CA GLU A 482 5.30 20.91 24.88
C GLU A 482 5.27 19.38 25.06
N LEU A 483 5.67 18.63 24.04
CA LEU A 483 5.52 17.16 24.04
C LEU A 483 6.31 16.50 25.17
N SER A 484 7.46 17.07 25.53
CA SER A 484 8.36 16.52 26.56
C SER A 484 8.07 17.03 27.98
N ASP A 485 7.04 17.86 28.19
CA ASP A 485 6.81 18.58 29.45
C ASP A 485 8.07 19.33 29.91
N LYS A 486 8.74 20.01 28.96
CA LYS A 486 9.99 20.78 29.14
C LYS A 486 11.19 19.95 29.60
N SER A 487 11.11 18.62 29.59
CA SER A 487 12.21 17.75 30.01
C SER A 487 13.36 17.67 29.00
N LEU A 488 13.10 18.04 27.74
CA LEU A 488 14.08 18.14 26.66
C LEU A 488 14.17 19.59 26.14
N SER A 489 15.38 20.02 25.78
CA SER A 489 15.60 21.27 25.03
C SER A 489 16.26 20.97 23.69
N LEU A 490 15.71 21.51 22.60
CA LEU A 490 16.25 21.31 21.26
C LEU A 490 17.59 22.07 21.12
N SER A 491 18.65 21.36 20.73
CA SER A 491 19.94 21.97 20.39
C SER A 491 19.95 22.35 18.91
N HIS A 492 19.74 21.37 18.04
CA HIS A 492 19.72 21.54 16.58
C HIS A 492 18.97 20.37 15.93
N PHE A 493 18.75 20.45 14.62
CA PHE A 493 18.00 19.43 13.87
C PHE A 493 18.42 19.38 12.39
N TYR A 494 18.10 18.25 11.77
CA TYR A 494 18.19 18.00 10.32
C TYR A 494 16.82 17.48 9.87
N ALA A 495 16.02 18.29 9.18
CA ALA A 495 14.65 17.93 8.83
C ALA A 495 14.33 18.28 7.38
N SER A 496 13.46 17.48 6.76
CA SER A 496 12.79 17.82 5.51
C SER A 496 11.28 17.72 5.68
N HIS A 497 10.55 18.33 4.75
CA HIS A 497 9.10 18.38 4.78
C HIS A 497 8.50 18.01 3.44
N SER A 498 7.36 17.35 3.50
CA SER A 498 6.52 17.09 2.34
C SER A 498 5.07 17.51 2.59
N MET A 499 4.39 17.88 1.51
CA MET A 499 2.96 18.20 1.55
C MET A 499 2.15 17.00 1.10
N ALA A 500 1.21 16.57 1.93
CA ALA A 500 0.26 15.51 1.62
C ALA A 500 -1.13 16.11 1.39
N GLY A 501 -1.71 15.88 0.21
CA GLY A 501 -3.01 16.42 -0.13
C GLY A 501 -3.64 15.75 -1.36
N GLY A 502 -4.49 16.49 -2.05
CA GLY A 502 -5.27 16.03 -3.20
C GLY A 502 -6.76 15.86 -2.88
N THR A 503 -7.57 15.68 -3.92
CA THR A 503 -9.04 15.65 -3.84
C THR A 503 -9.54 14.65 -2.82
N PHE A 504 -8.99 13.44 -2.80
CA PHE A 504 -9.40 12.41 -1.83
C PHE A 504 -9.17 12.83 -0.38
N LEU A 505 -7.97 13.32 -0.04
CA LEU A 505 -7.66 13.72 1.33
C LEU A 505 -8.49 14.93 1.74
N TRP A 506 -8.70 15.88 0.83
CA TRP A 506 -9.53 17.04 1.07
C TRP A 506 -11.00 16.69 1.28
N GLU A 507 -11.61 15.92 0.38
CA GLU A 507 -13.02 15.52 0.48
C GLU A 507 -13.29 14.67 1.72
N ARG A 508 -12.38 13.74 2.04
CA ARG A 508 -12.58 12.80 3.14
C ARG A 508 -12.27 13.39 4.51
N TYR A 509 -11.18 14.13 4.65
CA TYR A 509 -10.65 14.51 5.96
C TYR A 509 -10.74 16.01 6.25
N ILE A 510 -10.95 16.86 5.25
CA ILE A 510 -10.97 18.32 5.45
C ILE A 510 -12.40 18.83 5.30
N LYS A 511 -13.06 18.50 4.19
CA LYS A 511 -14.42 18.99 3.84
C LYS A 511 -15.51 18.43 4.77
N GLN A 512 -15.41 17.17 5.20
CA GLN A 512 -16.41 16.54 6.06
C GLN A 512 -16.42 17.07 7.50
N ASN A 513 -15.33 17.70 7.95
CA ASN A 513 -15.20 18.19 9.33
C ASN A 513 -15.75 19.61 9.54
N SER A 514 -16.24 20.26 8.48
CA SER A 514 -16.57 21.70 8.52
C SER A 514 -17.95 22.03 9.10
N GLY A 515 -18.79 21.04 9.46
CA GLY A 515 -20.17 21.27 9.90
C GLY A 515 -21.03 22.07 8.89
N ASP A 516 -22.15 22.62 9.34
CA ASP A 516 -23.14 23.40 8.54
C ASP A 516 -22.64 24.76 8.01
N LYS A 517 -21.32 24.98 7.83
CA LYS A 517 -20.78 26.20 7.25
C LYS A 517 -20.01 25.89 5.95
N PRO A 518 -20.70 25.76 4.81
CA PRO A 518 -20.13 25.16 3.60
C PRO A 518 -19.27 26.09 2.73
N GLN A 519 -18.98 27.34 3.12
CA GLN A 519 -18.64 28.37 2.13
C GLN A 519 -17.23 28.97 2.13
N THR A 520 -16.30 28.64 3.05
CA THR A 520 -15.02 29.40 3.09
C THR A 520 -13.74 28.64 3.50
N GLN A 521 -13.69 27.30 3.50
CA GLN A 521 -12.40 26.62 3.74
C GLN A 521 -11.61 26.39 2.45
N HIS A 522 -10.59 27.22 2.26
CA HIS A 522 -9.55 27.02 1.25
C HIS A 522 -8.88 25.65 1.43
N TYR A 523 -8.56 24.99 0.32
CA TYR A 523 -7.78 23.76 0.32
C TYR A 523 -6.44 23.98 1.03
N ARG A 524 -6.14 23.17 2.05
CA ARG A 524 -4.89 23.19 2.82
C ARG A 524 -4.31 21.76 2.90
N PRO A 525 -3.13 21.49 2.31
CA PRO A 525 -2.50 20.18 2.45
C PRO A 525 -1.95 20.01 3.88
N PHE A 526 -1.80 18.75 4.29
CA PHE A 526 -1.06 18.41 5.51
C PHE A 526 0.44 18.64 5.27
N VAL A 527 1.14 19.21 6.26
CA VAL A 527 2.59 19.43 6.21
C VAL A 527 3.27 18.40 7.11
N LEU A 528 3.88 17.39 6.50
CA LEU A 528 4.56 16.31 7.21
C LEU A 528 6.03 16.65 7.38
N THR A 529 6.56 16.45 8.58
CA THR A 529 8.00 16.30 8.78
C THR A 529 8.37 14.90 8.34
N ASP A 530 9.30 14.78 7.38
CA ASP A 530 9.59 13.52 6.72
C ASP A 530 10.36 12.54 7.61
N ALA A 531 10.23 11.26 7.27
CA ALA A 531 11.08 10.22 7.82
C ALA A 531 12.57 10.51 7.53
N GLY A 532 13.44 10.09 8.44
CA GLY A 532 14.86 10.41 8.42
C GLY A 532 15.21 11.69 9.16
N SER A 533 14.25 12.56 9.47
CA SER A 533 14.50 13.79 10.21
C SER A 533 15.07 13.50 11.60
N VAL A 534 16.12 14.22 11.97
CA VAL A 534 16.90 14.05 13.20
C VAL A 534 16.78 15.30 14.07
N PHE A 535 16.50 15.09 15.36
CA PHE A 535 16.41 16.13 16.37
C PHE A 535 17.37 15.80 17.52
N VAL A 536 18.17 16.78 17.92
CA VAL A 536 19.21 16.59 18.94
C VAL A 536 18.83 17.41 20.15
N PHE A 537 18.66 16.75 21.29
CA PHE A 537 18.18 17.36 22.51
C PHE A 537 19.22 17.33 23.62
N LYS A 538 19.22 18.37 24.45
CA LYS A 538 19.86 18.39 25.76
C LYS A 538 18.83 17.99 26.82
N PHE A 539 19.27 17.27 27.84
CA PHE A 539 18.41 16.90 28.97
C PHE A 539 18.25 18.09 29.92
N ASN A 540 17.00 18.50 30.17
CA ASN A 540 16.68 19.43 31.25
C ASN A 540 16.32 18.67 32.53
N LEU A 541 15.50 17.62 32.40
CA LEU A 541 15.05 16.73 33.49
C LEU A 541 15.20 15.27 33.03
N LYS A 542 16.35 14.66 33.35
CA LYS A 542 16.79 13.40 32.72
C LYS A 542 15.81 12.24 32.88
N GLU A 543 15.27 12.03 34.09
CA GLU A 543 14.35 10.91 34.35
C GLU A 543 12.98 11.11 33.67
N ASN A 544 12.42 12.32 33.72
CA ASN A 544 11.19 12.65 32.99
C ASN A 544 11.37 12.49 31.48
N ALA A 545 12.52 12.94 30.95
CA ALA A 545 12.83 12.78 29.53
C ALA A 545 12.95 11.30 29.14
N ARG A 546 13.60 10.48 29.96
CA ARG A 546 13.68 9.02 29.74
C ARG A 546 12.31 8.37 29.72
N GLN A 547 11.40 8.78 30.61
CA GLN A 547 10.03 8.30 30.61
C GLN A 547 9.30 8.67 29.30
N LYS A 548 9.35 9.95 28.91
CA LYS A 548 8.72 10.44 27.66
C LYS A 548 9.26 9.73 26.42
N LEU A 549 10.58 9.58 26.31
CA LEU A 549 11.22 8.87 25.21
C LEU A 549 10.76 7.40 25.13
N ASN A 550 10.66 6.72 26.28
CA ASN A 550 10.14 5.35 26.35
C ASN A 550 8.66 5.26 25.95
N GLU A 551 7.84 6.23 26.33
CA GLU A 551 6.44 6.34 25.93
C GLU A 551 6.33 6.54 24.42
N TRP A 552 7.07 7.50 23.84
CA TRP A 552 7.06 7.78 22.40
C TRP A 552 7.55 6.60 21.57
N ARG A 553 8.50 5.81 22.07
CA ARG A 553 8.94 4.58 21.41
C ARG A 553 7.78 3.59 21.24
N LYS A 554 6.93 3.43 22.25
CA LYS A 554 5.79 2.49 22.25
C LYS A 554 4.58 3.05 21.50
N CYS A 555 4.23 4.31 21.74
CA CYS A 555 2.99 4.91 21.27
C CYS A 555 3.15 5.73 19.98
N GLY A 556 4.38 6.02 19.59
CA GLY A 556 4.69 7.03 18.57
C GLY A 556 4.72 8.43 19.19
N LEU A 557 5.28 9.38 18.45
CA LEU A 557 5.33 10.79 18.84
C LEU A 557 3.90 11.37 18.82
N PRO A 558 3.39 11.91 19.95
CA PRO A 558 2.06 12.48 20.00
C PRO A 558 1.93 13.71 19.09
N LEU A 559 0.69 14.00 18.69
CA LEU A 559 0.39 15.21 17.93
C LEU A 559 0.47 16.44 18.85
N PRO A 560 1.16 17.52 18.44
CA PRO A 560 1.16 18.78 19.19
C PRO A 560 -0.25 19.37 19.32
N GLN A 561 -0.49 20.16 20.36
CA GLN A 561 -1.80 20.75 20.65
C GLN A 561 -2.36 21.53 19.44
N GLN A 562 -1.52 22.30 18.77
CA GLN A 562 -1.90 23.08 17.59
C GLN A 562 -2.41 22.20 16.43
N VAL A 563 -1.76 21.05 16.20
CA VAL A 563 -2.18 20.07 15.20
C VAL A 563 -3.50 19.42 15.61
N ASN A 564 -3.66 19.05 16.89
CA ASN A 564 -4.92 18.50 17.39
C ASN A 564 -6.08 19.49 17.25
N THR A 565 -5.83 20.78 17.48
CA THR A 565 -6.85 21.83 17.27
C THR A 565 -7.22 21.98 15.79
N ALA A 566 -6.25 21.82 14.87
CA ALA A 566 -6.49 21.99 13.44
C ALA A 566 -7.12 20.77 12.75
N HIS A 567 -6.80 19.56 13.21
CA HIS A 567 -7.10 18.33 12.47
C HIS A 567 -7.73 17.21 13.33
N GLU A 568 -7.94 17.43 14.63
CA GLU A 568 -8.34 16.41 15.61
C GLU A 568 -7.34 15.23 15.71
N SER A 569 -7.57 14.36 16.70
CA SER A 569 -6.70 13.22 17.03
C SER A 569 -7.23 11.87 16.56
N THR A 570 -8.39 11.82 15.88
CA THR A 570 -9.00 10.56 15.43
C THR A 570 -8.76 10.29 13.96
N TRP A 571 -8.70 9.01 13.59
CA TRP A 571 -8.39 8.59 12.22
C TRP A 571 -9.44 9.03 11.19
N LYS A 572 -10.68 9.33 11.63
CA LYS A 572 -11.77 9.79 10.76
C LYS A 572 -11.50 11.20 10.23
N GLN A 573 -10.78 12.01 10.98
CA GLN A 573 -10.46 13.39 10.66
C GLN A 573 -8.98 13.58 10.28
N ASN A 574 -8.10 12.71 10.77
CA ASN A 574 -6.67 12.82 10.55
C ASN A 574 -6.05 11.44 10.24
N PRO A 575 -5.61 11.19 8.99
CA PRO A 575 -5.00 9.92 8.66
C PRO A 575 -3.57 9.78 9.21
N PHE A 576 -2.92 10.89 9.62
CA PHE A 576 -1.52 10.98 10.01
C PHE A 576 -1.29 10.89 11.53
N ILE A 577 -2.02 9.98 12.18
CA ILE A 577 -1.95 9.77 13.65
C ILE A 577 -0.99 8.62 14.02
N PRO A 578 -0.47 8.59 15.26
CA PRO A 578 0.44 7.53 15.71
C PRO A 578 -0.11 6.11 15.63
N GLN A 579 -1.42 5.94 15.84
CA GLN A 579 -2.12 4.67 15.73
C GLN A 579 -2.09 4.10 14.30
N ASN A 580 -1.97 4.96 13.29
CA ASN A 580 -1.77 4.60 11.88
C ASN A 580 -0.28 4.46 11.50
N GLY A 581 0.62 4.51 12.48
CA GLY A 581 2.04 4.27 12.32
C GLY A 581 2.87 5.50 12.00
N PHE A 582 2.29 6.70 12.01
CA PHE A 582 3.02 7.96 11.85
C PHE A 582 3.73 8.37 13.14
N GLY A 583 4.75 9.23 13.04
CA GLY A 583 5.51 9.68 14.21
C GLY A 583 6.29 8.57 14.92
N GLU A 584 6.60 7.46 14.26
CA GLU A 584 7.50 6.47 14.82
C GLU A 584 8.91 7.04 14.98
N ILE A 585 9.54 6.81 16.13
CA ILE A 585 10.86 7.34 16.46
C ILE A 585 11.89 6.23 16.71
N VAL A 586 13.16 6.59 16.55
CA VAL A 586 14.33 5.82 16.99
C VAL A 586 15.18 6.71 17.88
N ILE A 587 15.63 6.18 19.01
CA ILE A 587 16.43 6.93 19.99
C ILE A 587 17.88 6.47 19.91
N ASN A 588 18.82 7.41 19.78
CA ASN A 588 20.24 7.16 19.58
C ASN A 588 20.49 6.03 18.57
N PRO A 589 20.05 6.20 17.31
CA PRO A 589 20.08 5.12 16.32
C PRO A 589 21.48 4.53 16.18
N ASP A 590 21.58 3.20 16.20
CA ASP A 590 22.82 2.48 15.93
C ASP A 590 22.84 2.06 14.46
N HIS A 591 23.32 2.97 13.62
CA HIS A 591 23.32 2.83 12.15
C HIS A 591 24.70 2.51 11.56
N GLY A 592 25.72 2.27 12.39
CA GLY A 592 27.07 1.90 11.93
C GLY A 592 27.89 3.03 11.27
N PHE A 593 27.37 4.26 11.25
CA PHE A 593 28.13 5.44 10.80
C PHE A 593 28.63 6.21 12.02
N HIS A 594 29.81 6.83 11.89
CA HIS A 594 30.46 7.56 12.97
C HIS A 594 30.41 9.06 12.71
N SER A 595 30.43 9.84 13.79
CA SER A 595 30.67 11.27 13.70
C SER A 595 32.12 11.54 13.30
N PRO A 596 32.38 12.64 12.56
CA PRO A 596 33.74 13.03 12.23
C PRO A 596 34.51 13.34 13.51
N LYS A 597 35.79 12.98 13.54
CA LYS A 597 36.67 13.35 14.66
C LYS A 597 36.84 14.88 14.69
N GLU A 598 36.95 15.44 15.88
CA GLU A 598 37.08 16.89 16.10
C GLU A 598 38.27 17.50 15.32
N GLU A 599 39.38 16.77 15.22
CA GLU A 599 40.57 17.16 14.43
C GLU A 599 40.33 17.36 12.93
N ARG A 600 39.25 16.80 12.39
CA ARG A 600 38.86 16.91 10.98
C ARG A 600 37.87 18.05 10.73
N LEU A 601 37.32 18.63 11.80
CA LEU A 601 36.33 19.69 11.72
C LEU A 601 37.02 21.04 11.63
N THR A 602 36.60 21.84 10.65
CA THR A 602 36.97 23.25 10.58
C THR A 602 35.70 24.08 10.64
N ALA A 603 35.61 24.99 11.60
CA ALA A 603 34.47 25.87 11.72
C ALA A 603 34.32 26.70 10.45
N CYS A 604 33.09 26.79 9.92
CA CYS A 604 32.78 27.81 8.94
C CYS A 604 32.90 29.16 9.65
N ASN A 605 33.87 30.00 9.26
CA ASN A 605 33.91 31.37 9.75
C ASN A 605 32.60 32.05 9.37
N ASN A 606 31.82 32.46 10.37
CA ASN A 606 30.64 33.30 10.18
C ASN A 606 31.12 34.71 9.79
N GLU A 607 31.58 34.89 8.56
CA GLU A 607 31.53 36.20 7.90
C GLU A 607 30.25 36.23 7.05
N GLN A 608 29.12 36.49 7.72
CA GLN A 608 27.93 37.13 7.15
C GLN A 608 26.96 37.58 8.25
#